data_AF-A0A355V8N4-F1
#
_entry.id   AF-A0A355V8N4-F1
#
_cell.length_a   1.000
_cell.length_b   1.000
_cell.length_c   1.000
_cell.angle_alpha   90.00
_cell.angle_beta   90.00
_cell.angle_gamma   90.00
#
_symmetry.space_group_name_H-M   'P 1'
#
loop_
_entity.id
_entity.type
_entity.pdbx_description
1 polymer ?
#
loop_
_entity_poly.entity_id
_entity_poly.type
_entity_poly.pdbx_seq_one_letter_code
_entity_poly.pdbx_strand_id
1 'polypeptide(L)' 'EHIARVSTITARHGLNIDHIDRLSGRIPEGLPADQGKGCIEFSVRGEAEDPDALRAEFLAIAQELNVDIAFQQDS' A
#
# COMPACT_ATOMS: atom_id res chain seq x y z
N GLU A 1 -10.51 0.96 4.05
CA GLU A 1 -10.53 1.22 2.59
C GLU A 1 -9.15 1.12 1.95
N HIS A 2 -8.17 1.94 2.36
CA HIS A 2 -6.80 1.93 1.82
C HIS A 2 -6.18 0.53 1.67
N ILE A 3 -6.15 -0.24 2.77
CA ILE A 3 -5.59 -1.60 2.80
C ILE A 3 -6.26 -2.51 1.77
N ALA A 4 -7.59 -2.47 1.70
CA ALA A 4 -8.36 -3.33 0.79
C ALA A 4 -8.11 -2.98 -0.69
N ARG A 5 -7.95 -1.69 -1.02
CA ARG A 5 -7.63 -1.23 -2.38
C ARG A 5 -6.24 -1.69 -2.80
N VAL A 6 -5.24 -1.45 -1.95
CA VAL A 6 -3.85 -1.87 -2.21
C VAL A 6 -3.78 -3.39 -2.35
N SER A 7 -4.36 -4.15 -1.42
CA SER A 7 -4.32 -5.62 -1.46
C SER A 7 -5.01 -6.21 -2.70
N THR A 8 -6.11 -5.59 -3.15
CA THR A 8 -6.83 -6.03 -4.35
C THR A 8 -6.00 -5.81 -5.61
N ILE A 9 -5.33 -4.66 -5.72
CA ILE A 9 -4.41 -4.37 -6.84
C ILE A 9 -3.25 -5.37 -6.83
N THR A 10 -2.58 -5.55 -5.69
CA THR A 10 -1.49 -6.51 -5.55
C THR A 10 -1.88 -7.91 -6.05
N ALA A 11 -3.01 -8.44 -5.57
CA ALA A 11 -3.49 -9.76 -5.97
C ALA A 11 -3.86 -9.84 -7.46
N ARG A 12 -4.46 -8.78 -8.02
CA ARG A 12 -4.83 -8.72 -9.44
C ARG A 12 -3.62 -8.74 -10.38
N HIS A 13 -2.50 -8.18 -9.94
CA HIS A 13 -1.22 -8.22 -10.68
C HIS A 13 -0.39 -9.48 -10.39
N GLY A 14 -1.00 -10.53 -9.84
CA GLY A 14 -0.36 -11.83 -9.65
C GLY A 14 0.66 -11.88 -8.51
N LEU A 15 0.75 -10.83 -7.69
CA LEU A 15 1.64 -10.79 -6.54
C LEU A 15 0.93 -11.34 -5.30
N ASN A 16 1.67 -12.16 -4.54
CA ASN A 16 1.19 -12.67 -3.26
C ASN A 16 1.72 -11.80 -2.12
N ILE A 17 0.87 -11.46 -1.16
CA ILE A 17 1.28 -10.68 0.01
C ILE A 17 1.88 -11.63 1.04
N ASP A 18 3.15 -11.42 1.39
CA ASP A 18 3.90 -12.20 2.38
C ASP A 18 3.69 -11.64 3.79
N HIS A 19 3.89 -10.32 3.93
CA HIS A 19 3.75 -9.60 5.19
C HIS A 19 3.02 -8.28 5.01
N ILE A 20 2.28 -7.88 6.05
CA ILE A 20 1.71 -6.54 6.18
C ILE A 20 2.12 -6.00 7.54
N ASP A 21 3.04 -5.04 7.52
CA ASP A 21 3.60 -4.47 8.74
C ASP A 21 3.11 -3.04 8.94
N ARG A 22 2.82 -2.68 10.19
CA ARG A 22 2.51 -1.30 10.54
C ARG A 22 3.79 -0.61 10.98
N LEU A 23 4.29 0.31 10.15
CA LEU A 23 5.49 1.09 10.44
C LEU A 23 5.23 2.28 11.39
N SER A 24 3.99 2.78 11.41
CA SER A 24 3.58 3.83 12.37
C SER A 24 3.26 3.26 13.75
N GLY A 25 3.56 3.99 14.81
CA GLY A 25 3.12 3.66 16.17
C GLY A 25 1.60 3.66 16.34
N ARG A 26 1.14 3.32 17.55
CA ARG A 26 -0.28 3.43 17.92
C ARG A 26 -0.71 4.90 17.78
N ILE A 27 -1.83 5.13 17.09
CA ILE A 27 -2.47 6.45 17.06
C ILE A 27 -3.15 6.65 18.42
N PRO A 28 -2.79 7.70 19.19
CA PRO A 28 -3.46 8.01 20.45
C PRO A 28 -4.97 8.20 20.27
N GLU A 29 -5.74 7.74 21.26
CA GLU A 29 -7.19 7.93 21.26
C GLU A 29 -7.53 9.42 21.39
N GLY A 30 -8.43 9.91 20.53
CA GLY A 30 -8.84 11.32 20.50
C GLY A 30 -8.03 12.22 19.57
N LEU A 31 -7.02 11.69 18.86
CA LEU A 31 -6.39 12.43 17.76
C LEU A 31 -7.41 12.64 16.63
N PRO A 32 -7.53 13.88 16.11
CA PRO A 32 -8.27 14.14 14.89
C PRO A 32 -7.83 13.22 13.75
N ALA A 33 -8.79 12.73 12.96
CA ALA A 33 -8.53 11.75 11.90
C ALA A 33 -7.54 12.24 10.83
N ASP A 34 -7.45 13.56 10.64
CA ASP A 34 -6.52 14.25 9.74
C ASP A 34 -5.08 14.35 10.30
N GLN A 35 -4.88 14.05 11.58
CA GLN A 35 -3.58 14.10 12.25
C GLN A 35 -2.98 12.71 12.55
N GLY A 36 -3.78 11.65 12.42
CA GLY A 36 -3.34 10.26 12.53
C GLY A 36 -2.63 9.79 11.26
N LYS A 37 -1.35 10.13 11.08
CA LYS A 37 -0.55 9.59 9.96
C LYS A 37 -0.18 8.14 10.23
N GLY A 38 -0.98 7.21 9.70
CA GLY A 38 -0.67 5.79 9.67
C GLY A 38 0.28 5.46 8.52
N CYS A 39 1.25 4.60 8.79
CA CYS A 39 2.15 4.05 7.77
C CYS A 39 2.13 2.53 7.87
N ILE A 40 1.95 1.89 6.73
CA ILE A 40 1.91 0.44 6.58
C ILE A 40 2.78 0.03 5.40
N GLU A 41 3.38 -1.14 5.49
CA GLU A 41 4.20 -1.74 4.46
C GLU A 41 3.57 -3.06 4.03
N PHE A 42 3.64 -3.35 2.74
CA PHE A 42 3.27 -4.62 2.15
C PHE A 42 4.52 -5.24 1.55
N SER A 43 4.96 -6.37 2.11
CA SER A 43 5.98 -7.20 1.49
C SER A 43 5.28 -8.18 0.56
N VAL A 44 5.65 -8.17 -0.72
CA VAL A 44 4.98 -8.95 -1.76
C VAL A 44 6.00 -9.82 -2.49
N ARG A 45 5.56 -11.00 -2.94
CA ARG A 45 6.38 -11.96 -3.70
C ARG A 45 5.69 -12.36 -4.98
N GLY A 46 6.50 -12.67 -5.98
CA GLY A 46 6.06 -13.07 -7.31
C GLY A 46 6.64 -12.16 -8.38
N GLU A 47 6.25 -12.43 -9.62
CA GLU A 47 6.61 -11.63 -10.78
C GLU A 47 5.32 -10.99 -11.29
N ALA A 48 5.25 -9.65 -11.24
CA ALA A 48 4.13 -8.94 -11.82
C ALA A 48 4.21 -9.06 -13.34
N GLU A 49 3.12 -9.46 -13.99
CA GLU A 49 3.07 -9.60 -15.46
C GLU A 49 3.38 -8.27 -16.17
N ASP A 50 2.95 -7.15 -15.59
CA ASP A 50 3.25 -5.81 -16.05
C ASP A 50 3.56 -4.87 -14.86
N PRO A 51 4.85 -4.75 -14.48
CA PRO A 51 5.27 -3.89 -13.37
C PRO A 51 4.96 -2.40 -13.60
N ASP A 52 4.91 -1.93 -14.84
CA ASP A 52 4.63 -0.53 -15.15
C ASP A 52 3.13 -0.24 -15.00
N ALA A 53 2.25 -1.16 -15.42
CA ALA A 53 0.82 -1.07 -15.14
C ALA A 53 0.52 -1.12 -13.63
N LEU A 54 1.19 -2.00 -12.89
CA LEU A 54 1.09 -2.06 -11.43
C LEU A 54 1.44 -0.72 -10.77
N ARG A 55 2.57 -0.13 -11.15
CA ARG A 55 3.01 1.19 -10.64
C ARG A 55 2.02 2.29 -11.01
N ALA A 56 1.51 2.29 -12.24
CA ALA A 56 0.54 3.29 -12.68
C ALA A 56 -0.76 3.21 -11.87
N GLU A 57 -1.25 2.01 -11.57
CA GLU A 57 -2.45 1.83 -10.74
C GLU A 57 -2.22 2.26 -9.29
N PHE A 58 -1.07 1.95 -8.70
CA PHE A 58 -0.73 2.46 -7.37
C PHE A 58 -0.66 3.99 -7.35
N LEU A 59 -0.07 4.61 -8.37
CA LEU A 59 -0.05 6.07 -8.48
C LEU A 59 -1.45 6.69 -8.61
N ALA A 60 -2.36 6.01 -9.32
CA ALA A 60 -3.74 6.46 -9.46
C ALA A 60 -4.50 6.39 -8.13
N ILE A 61 -4.37 5.28 -7.38
CA ILE A 61 -5.07 5.17 -6.09
C ILE A 61 -4.44 6.03 -4.98
N ALA A 62 -3.14 6.34 -5.07
CA ALA A 62 -2.49 7.30 -4.19
C ALA A 62 -3.16 8.68 -4.29
N GLN A 63 -3.45 9.12 -5.51
CA GLN A 63 -4.17 10.38 -5.77
C GLN A 63 -5.63 10.31 -5.34
N GLU A 64 -6.34 9.24 -5.68
CA GLU A 64 -7.77 9.07 -5.35
C GLU A 64 -8.02 9.05 -3.84
N LEU A 65 -7.15 8.35 -3.11
CA LEU A 65 -7.30 8.15 -1.66
C LEU A 65 -6.52 9.20 -0.84
N ASN A 66 -5.81 10.11 -1.51
CA ASN A 66 -4.95 11.13 -0.89
C ASN A 66 -3.95 10.52 0.11
N VAL A 67 -3.23 9.49 -0.33
CA VAL A 67 -2.18 8.78 0.42
C VAL A 67 -0.88 8.73 -0.38
N ASP A 68 0.25 8.69 0.32
CA ASP A 68 1.55 8.45 -0.31
C ASP A 68 1.81 6.95 -0.47
N ILE A 69 2.23 6.52 -1.66
CA ILE A 69 2.63 5.13 -1.94
C ILE A 69 4.04 5.11 -2.51
N ALA A 70 4.93 4.37 -1.84
CA ALA A 70 6.27 4.05 -2.34
C ALA A 70 6.29 2.61 -2.85
N PHE A 71 6.92 2.41 -4.02
CA PHE A 71 7.10 1.09 -4.62
C PHE A 71 8.59 0.81 -4.79
N GLN A 72 9.07 -0.26 -4.17
CA GLN A 72 10.48 -0.66 -4.16
C GLN A 72 10.59 -2.16 -4.44
N GLN A 73 11.65 -2.54 -5.14
CA GLN A 73 12.00 -3.94 -5.34
C GLN A 73 13.11 -4.31 -4.37
N ASP A 74 12.93 -5.37 -3.58
CA ASP A 74 13.98 -5.93 -2.73
C ASP A 74 15.14 -6.48 -3.58
N SER A 75 16.36 -6.30 -3.08
CA SER A 75 17.63 -6.74 -3.68
C SER A 75 17.94 -8.20 -3.46
#